data_AF-A0A7T2PHV5-F1
#
_entry.id   AF-A0A7T2PHV5-F1
#
_cell.length_a   1.000
_cell.length_b   1.000
_cell.length_c   1.000
_cell.angle_alpha   90.00
_cell.angle_beta   90.00
_cell.angle_gamma   90.00
#
_symmetry.space_group_name_H-M   'P 1'
#
loop_
_entity.id
_entity.type
_entity.pdbx_description
1 polymer ?
#
loop_
_entity_poly.entity_id
_entity_poly.type
_entity_poly.pdbx_seq_one_letter_code
_entity_poly.pdbx_strand_id
1 'polypeptide(L)'
;MARFIVVVLDGFGIGEMPDVQTDRPQDHGANTARKLIEHFSDKHLPTLARLGLLNSVYSVNSVMQRSETANWGKSMLGHEGCDTFMGHQEIMGTKPRSPLQAPFKRYIDKIEAGLIAEGYQVNRIYRDALALLEQGEIVNILLKIKNSFLPTKQILIGL
;
A
#
# COMPACT_ATOMS: atom_id res chain seq x y z
N MET A 1 -16.64 -16.91 -22.92
CA MET A 1 -15.19 -16.65 -22.71
C MET A 1 -14.74 -17.54 -21.54
N ALA A 2 -13.76 -18.42 -21.74
CA ALA A 2 -13.44 -19.49 -20.78
C ALA A 2 -12.19 -19.16 -19.97
N ARG A 3 -12.37 -18.47 -18.83
CA ARG A 3 -11.36 -18.12 -17.81
C ARG A 3 -10.38 -17.00 -18.21
N PHE A 4 -9.99 -16.21 -17.22
CA PHE A 4 -8.91 -15.23 -17.29
C PHE A 4 -8.07 -15.36 -16.02
N ILE A 5 -6.78 -15.03 -16.10
CA ILE A 5 -5.83 -15.09 -14.99
C ILE A 5 -5.32 -13.67 -14.75
N VAL A 6 -5.35 -13.23 -13.49
CA VAL A 6 -4.77 -11.96 -13.05
C VAL A 6 -3.55 -12.29 -12.20
N VAL A 7 -2.42 -11.67 -12.52
CA VAL A 7 -1.18 -11.76 -11.75
C VAL A 7 -0.83 -10.36 -11.27
N VAL A 8 -0.72 -10.19 -9.96
CA VAL A 8 -0.35 -8.91 -9.32
C VAL A 8 1.09 -9.02 -8.84
N LEU A 9 1.94 -8.13 -9.32
CA LEU A 9 3.30 -7.95 -8.82
C LEU A 9 3.27 -6.87 -7.72
N ASP A 10 3.06 -7.29 -6.47
CA ASP A 10 2.89 -6.35 -5.36
C ASP A 10 4.15 -5.50 -5.13
N GLY A 11 3.97 -4.20 -4.90
CA GLY A 11 5.05 -3.22 -4.77
C GLY A 11 5.81 -2.88 -6.07
N PHE A 12 5.42 -3.43 -7.22
CA PHE A 12 6.12 -3.23 -8.49
C PHE A 12 5.58 -2.02 -9.28
N GLY A 13 5.97 -0.80 -8.87
CA GLY A 13 5.61 0.45 -9.56
C GLY A 13 6.50 0.77 -10.77
N ILE A 14 5.91 1.37 -11.82
CA ILE A 14 6.58 1.74 -13.09
C ILE A 14 6.92 3.24 -13.22
N GLY A 15 6.74 4.00 -12.14
CA GLY A 15 6.97 5.45 -12.09
C GLY A 15 6.12 6.09 -10.99
N GLU A 16 6.49 7.31 -10.63
CA GLU A 16 5.71 8.15 -9.72
C GLU A 16 4.41 8.63 -10.38
N MET A 17 3.38 8.85 -9.57
CA MET A 17 2.12 9.43 -10.02
C MET A 17 2.15 10.96 -9.93
N PRO A 18 1.27 11.69 -10.66
CA PRO A 18 1.27 13.16 -10.67
C PRO A 18 1.05 13.81 -9.30
N ASP A 19 0.32 13.15 -8.39
CA ASP A 19 0.03 13.61 -7.02
C ASP A 19 1.27 13.58 -6.10
N VAL A 20 2.36 12.92 -6.52
CA VAL A 20 3.56 12.79 -5.69
C VAL A 20 4.16 14.14 -5.31
N GLN A 21 4.08 15.13 -6.20
CA GLN A 21 4.62 16.46 -5.94
C GLN A 21 3.86 17.22 -4.86
N THR A 22 2.56 16.98 -4.70
CA THR A 22 1.70 17.72 -3.76
C THR A 22 1.50 16.97 -2.46
N ASP A 23 1.25 15.67 -2.52
CA ASP A 23 0.69 14.90 -1.40
C ASP A 23 1.73 14.02 -0.70
N ARG A 24 2.80 13.66 -1.42
CA ARG A 24 3.82 12.71 -0.93
C ARG A 24 5.21 13.00 -1.53
N PRO A 25 5.77 14.20 -1.27
CA PRO A 25 7.05 14.62 -1.86
C PRO A 25 8.22 13.68 -1.53
N GLN A 26 8.12 12.86 -0.48
CA GLN A 26 9.09 11.81 -0.17
C GLN A 26 9.22 10.72 -1.24
N ASP A 27 8.18 10.50 -2.06
CA ASP A 27 8.16 9.50 -3.12
C ASP A 27 8.69 10.05 -4.46
N HIS A 28 9.18 11.29 -4.48
CA HIS A 28 9.69 11.93 -5.68
C HIS A 28 10.83 11.13 -6.34
N GLY A 29 10.71 10.91 -7.65
CA GLY A 29 11.60 10.07 -8.46
C GLY A 29 11.40 8.56 -8.27
N ALA A 30 10.31 8.12 -7.63
CA ALA A 30 10.01 6.70 -7.50
C ALA A 30 9.83 6.04 -8.88
N ASN A 31 10.57 4.95 -9.11
CA ASN A 31 10.37 4.08 -10.27
C ASN A 31 11.00 2.71 -9.97
N THR A 32 10.24 1.83 -9.34
CA THR A 32 10.72 0.52 -8.89
C THR A 32 11.19 -0.33 -10.07
N ALA A 33 10.38 -0.41 -11.13
CA ALA A 33 10.69 -1.21 -12.31
C ALA A 33 11.99 -0.77 -12.97
N ARG A 34 12.17 0.54 -13.20
CA ARG A 34 13.41 1.08 -13.79
C ARG A 34 14.62 0.80 -12.90
N LYS A 35 14.54 1.12 -11.61
CA LYS A 35 15.64 0.88 -10.65
C LYS A 35 16.02 -0.61 -10.59
N LEU A 36 15.04 -1.50 -10.60
CA LEU A 36 15.25 -2.95 -10.61
C LEU A 36 15.98 -3.39 -11.89
N ILE A 37 15.45 -3.03 -13.06
CA ILE A 37 16.04 -3.41 -14.35
C ILE A 37 17.46 -2.86 -14.51
N GLU A 38 17.71 -1.63 -14.04
CA GLU A 38 19.05 -1.02 -14.10
C GLU A 38 20.05 -1.70 -13.17
N HIS A 39 19.60 -2.19 -12.01
CA HIS A 39 20.45 -2.76 -10.96
C HIS A 39 20.82 -4.23 -11.17
N PHE A 40 19.88 -5.06 -11.66
CA PHE A 40 20.16 -6.50 -11.84
C PHE A 40 21.18 -6.74 -12.95
N SER A 41 22.19 -7.58 -12.69
CA SER A 41 23.31 -7.83 -13.63
C SER A 41 22.86 -8.35 -14.99
N ASP A 42 21.90 -9.27 -14.97
CA ASP A 42 21.52 -10.02 -16.16
C ASP A 42 20.51 -9.23 -17.02
N LYS A 43 19.81 -8.25 -16.41
CA LYS A 43 18.81 -7.37 -17.04
C LYS A 43 17.79 -8.10 -17.92
N HIS A 44 17.54 -9.38 -17.65
CA HIS A 44 16.83 -10.28 -18.55
C HIS A 44 15.61 -10.89 -17.86
N LEU A 45 14.44 -10.39 -18.25
CA LEU A 45 13.10 -10.79 -17.82
C LEU A 45 12.22 -11.09 -19.06
N PRO A 46 12.56 -12.12 -19.86
CA PRO A 46 12.02 -12.31 -21.21
C PRO A 46 10.49 -12.45 -21.23
N THR A 47 9.91 -13.12 -20.22
CA THR A 47 8.45 -13.26 -20.09
C THR A 47 7.77 -11.90 -19.88
N LEU A 48 8.30 -11.07 -18.98
CA LEU A 48 7.73 -9.74 -18.72
C LEU A 48 7.96 -8.78 -19.89
N ALA A 49 9.10 -8.89 -20.59
CA ALA A 49 9.34 -8.16 -21.83
C ALA A 49 8.29 -8.48 -22.89
N ARG A 50 8.00 -9.78 -23.11
CA ARG A 50 6.96 -10.23 -24.04
C ARG A 50 5.57 -9.73 -23.66
N LEU A 51 5.28 -9.62 -22.36
CA LEU A 51 4.04 -9.06 -21.82
C LEU A 51 3.99 -7.51 -21.87
N GLY A 52 5.04 -6.83 -22.33
CA GLY A 52 5.03 -5.38 -22.55
C GLY A 52 5.66 -4.54 -21.43
N LEU A 53 6.44 -5.12 -20.53
CA LEU A 53 7.10 -4.37 -19.45
C LEU A 53 7.88 -3.16 -19.97
N LEU A 54 8.71 -3.33 -21.01
CA LEU A 54 9.51 -2.25 -21.60
C LEU A 54 8.69 -1.25 -22.43
N ASN A 55 7.44 -1.59 -22.76
CA ASN A 55 6.49 -0.65 -23.36
C ASN A 55 5.94 0.30 -22.29
N SER A 56 5.72 -0.21 -21.07
CA SER A 56 5.23 0.58 -19.93
C SER A 56 6.30 1.42 -19.22
N VAL A 57 7.57 1.00 -19.20
CA VAL A 57 8.65 1.71 -18.50
C VAL A 57 9.41 2.60 -19.50
N TYR A 58 9.45 3.90 -19.24
CA TYR A 58 10.20 4.85 -20.08
C TYR A 58 11.67 4.92 -19.65
N SER A 59 12.55 5.15 -20.64
CA SER A 59 13.97 5.49 -20.43
C SER A 59 14.73 4.51 -19.54
N VAL A 60 14.60 3.20 -19.80
CA VAL A 60 15.32 2.14 -19.09
C VAL A 60 16.42 1.54 -19.95
N ASN A 61 17.63 1.41 -19.39
CA ASN A 61 18.73 0.72 -20.04
C ASN A 61 18.58 -0.80 -19.81
N SER A 62 18.08 -1.51 -20.83
CA SER A 62 17.84 -2.95 -20.79
C SER A 62 18.37 -3.62 -22.05
N VAL A 63 18.81 -4.88 -21.91
CA VAL A 63 19.16 -5.76 -23.03
C VAL A 63 17.93 -6.36 -23.73
N MET A 64 16.77 -6.28 -23.09
CA MET A 64 15.51 -6.76 -23.66
C MET A 64 14.93 -5.75 -24.65
N GLN A 65 14.07 -6.22 -25.54
CA GLN A 65 13.35 -5.40 -26.51
C GLN A 65 11.90 -5.16 -26.10
N ARG A 66 11.30 -4.08 -26.59
CA ARG A 66 9.86 -3.83 -26.47
C ARG A 66 9.08 -4.89 -27.24
N SER A 67 7.91 -5.25 -26.73
CA SER A 67 7.02 -6.18 -27.41
C SER A 67 6.16 -5.45 -28.43
N GLU A 68 6.13 -5.95 -29.67
CA GLU A 68 5.26 -5.44 -30.75
C GLU A 68 3.82 -5.97 -30.63
N THR A 69 3.62 -7.05 -29.86
CA THR A 69 2.35 -7.78 -29.80
C THR A 69 1.64 -7.66 -28.45
N ALA A 70 2.29 -7.06 -27.45
CA ALA A 70 1.69 -6.88 -26.13
C ALA A 70 0.59 -5.83 -26.15
N ASN A 71 -0.57 -6.16 -25.58
CA ASN A 71 -1.54 -5.17 -25.13
C ASN A 71 -1.06 -4.62 -23.78
N TRP A 72 -0.79 -3.33 -23.71
CA TRP A 72 -0.24 -2.69 -22.52
C TRP A 72 -0.91 -1.35 -22.25
N GLY A 73 -0.86 -0.92 -20.99
CA GLY A 73 -1.39 0.35 -20.54
C GLY A 73 -0.84 0.70 -19.16
N LYS A 74 -1.24 1.87 -18.65
CA LYS A 74 -0.95 2.29 -17.28
C LYS A 74 -2.27 2.68 -16.62
N SER A 75 -2.39 2.37 -15.34
CA SER A 75 -3.49 2.87 -14.51
C SER A 75 -2.90 3.76 -13.42
N MET A 76 -3.55 4.89 -13.18
CA MET A 76 -3.33 5.67 -11.96
C MET A 76 -4.12 5.01 -10.82
N LEU A 77 -3.62 5.13 -9.59
CA LEU A 77 -4.39 4.73 -8.41
C LEU A 77 -5.54 5.72 -8.20
N GLY A 78 -6.73 5.20 -7.90
CA GLY A 78 -7.88 5.99 -7.50
C GLY A 78 -7.93 6.27 -6.00
N HIS A 79 -7.29 5.43 -5.18
CA HIS A 79 -7.17 5.61 -3.74
C HIS A 79 -5.96 6.48 -3.35
N GLU A 80 -6.00 6.99 -2.13
CA GLU A 80 -4.96 7.86 -1.57
C GLU A 80 -3.75 7.04 -1.11
N GLY A 81 -2.54 7.46 -1.53
CA GLY A 81 -1.29 6.83 -1.15
C GLY A 81 -0.95 5.56 -1.96
N CYS A 82 -0.32 4.59 -1.30
CA CYS A 82 0.15 3.33 -1.90
C CYS A 82 -0.22 2.14 -1.00
N ASP A 83 -1.48 2.06 -0.56
CA ASP A 83 -1.91 0.98 0.34
C ASP A 83 -2.25 -0.31 -0.43
N THR A 84 -1.64 -1.42 -0.02
CA THR A 84 -1.84 -2.73 -0.67
C THR A 84 -3.29 -3.19 -0.58
N PHE A 85 -3.96 -3.02 0.56
CA PHE A 85 -5.34 -3.49 0.73
C PHE A 85 -6.29 -2.69 -0.16
N MET A 86 -6.20 -1.36 -0.14
CA MET A 86 -6.99 -0.49 -1.01
C MET A 86 -6.74 -0.76 -2.50
N GLY A 87 -5.48 -0.97 -2.89
CA GLY A 87 -5.13 -1.30 -4.27
C GLY A 87 -5.77 -2.60 -4.77
N HIS A 88 -5.77 -3.66 -3.95
CA HIS A 88 -6.43 -4.91 -4.31
C HIS A 88 -7.95 -4.74 -4.42
N GLN A 89 -8.56 -3.98 -3.52
CA GLN A 89 -10.00 -3.68 -3.57
C GLN A 89 -10.38 -2.89 -4.83
N GLU A 90 -9.52 -1.96 -5.27
CA GLU A 90 -9.72 -1.18 -6.49
C GLU A 90 -9.64 -2.05 -7.75
N ILE A 91 -8.66 -2.96 -7.82
CA ILE A 91 -8.54 -3.94 -8.92
C ILE A 91 -9.80 -4.82 -9.02
N MET A 92 -10.41 -5.15 -7.89
CA MET A 92 -11.66 -5.93 -7.83
C MET A 92 -12.92 -5.09 -8.14
N GLY A 93 -12.78 -3.80 -8.44
CA GLY A 93 -13.85 -2.93 -8.92
C GLY A 93 -14.51 -2.06 -7.86
N THR A 94 -13.97 -2.02 -6.63
CA THR A 94 -14.45 -1.07 -5.63
C THR A 94 -13.87 0.34 -5.87
N LYS A 95 -14.47 1.35 -5.23
CA LYS A 95 -13.94 2.71 -5.19
C LYS A 95 -13.56 3.05 -3.74
N PRO A 96 -12.31 2.78 -3.31
CA PRO A 96 -11.88 3.06 -1.96
C PRO A 96 -12.09 4.54 -1.62
N ARG A 97 -12.55 4.80 -0.39
CA ARG A 97 -12.62 6.16 0.16
C ARG A 97 -11.34 6.45 0.93
N SER A 98 -10.96 7.72 1.02
CA SER A 98 -9.84 8.13 1.87
C SER A 98 -10.03 7.57 3.30
N PRO A 99 -9.01 6.90 3.85
CA PRO A 99 -9.09 6.38 5.21
C PRO A 99 -9.14 7.52 6.21
N LEU A 100 -9.83 7.31 7.33
CA LEU A 100 -9.72 8.21 8.46
C LEU A 100 -8.33 8.04 9.09
N GLN A 101 -7.42 8.96 8.78
CA GLN A 101 -6.13 9.04 9.45
C GLN A 101 -6.26 9.87 10.72
N ALA A 102 -6.26 9.21 11.87
CA ALA A 102 -6.25 9.88 13.15
C ALA A 102 -5.50 9.07 14.20
N PRO A 103 -4.86 9.74 15.19
CA PRO A 103 -4.26 9.03 16.32
C PRO A 103 -5.33 8.20 17.02
N PHE A 104 -5.07 6.90 17.23
CA PHE A 104 -6.00 6.01 17.92
C PHE A 104 -6.45 6.56 19.28
N LYS A 105 -5.54 7.24 20.02
CA LYS A 105 -5.83 7.93 21.28
C LYS A 105 -7.02 8.89 21.20
N ARG A 106 -7.27 9.52 20.04
CA ARG A 106 -8.42 10.43 19.84
C ARG A 106 -9.75 9.70 19.94
N TYR A 107 -9.77 8.41 19.59
CA TYR A 107 -10.97 7.59 19.53
C TYR A 107 -10.99 6.47 20.57
N ILE A 108 -9.98 6.39 21.44
CA ILE A 108 -9.82 5.28 22.38
C ILE A 108 -11.05 5.08 23.28
N ASP A 109 -11.64 6.17 23.78
CA ASP A 109 -12.84 6.11 24.63
C ASP A 109 -14.06 5.57 23.84
N LYS A 110 -14.21 5.99 22.58
CA LYS A 110 -15.28 5.54 21.70
C LYS A 110 -15.11 4.08 21.31
N ILE A 111 -13.87 3.65 21.08
CA ILE A 111 -13.53 2.28 20.70
C ILE A 111 -13.72 1.35 21.90
N GLU A 112 -13.27 1.74 23.08
CA GLU A 112 -13.50 1.04 24.35
C GLU A 112 -15.00 0.85 24.61
N ALA A 113 -15.80 1.92 24.50
CA ALA A 113 -17.24 1.85 24.66
C ALA A 113 -17.91 0.92 23.62
N GLY A 114 -17.47 0.97 22.36
CA GLY A 114 -17.97 0.08 21.31
C GLY A 114 -17.67 -1.40 21.58
N LEU A 115 -16.44 -1.70 22.01
CA LEU A 115 -16.05 -3.06 22.37
C LEU A 115 -16.87 -3.59 23.57
N ILE A 116 -17.08 -2.77 24.60
CA ILE A 116 -17.92 -3.15 25.75
C ILE A 116 -19.37 -3.39 25.32
N ALA A 117 -19.91 -2.55 24.43
CA ALA A 117 -21.28 -2.69 23.93
C ALA A 117 -21.50 -3.99 23.14
N GLU A 118 -20.50 -4.45 22.40
CA GLU A 118 -20.49 -5.74 21.70
C GLU A 118 -20.18 -6.94 22.63
N GLY A 119 -20.03 -6.70 23.94
CA GLY A 119 -19.83 -7.75 24.95
C GLY A 119 -18.39 -8.19 25.15
N TYR A 120 -17.42 -7.47 24.58
CA TYR A 120 -16.00 -7.77 24.81
C TYR A 120 -15.53 -7.25 26.18
N GLN A 121 -14.72 -8.05 26.87
CA GLN A 121 -14.00 -7.60 28.07
C GLN A 121 -12.78 -6.77 27.64
N VAL A 122 -12.74 -5.51 28.06
CA VAL A 122 -11.66 -4.57 27.70
C VAL A 122 -10.99 -4.04 28.96
N ASN A 123 -9.66 -4.15 29.00
CA ASN A 123 -8.83 -3.54 30.03
C ASN A 123 -8.02 -2.40 29.43
N ARG A 124 -8.14 -1.21 30.02
CA ARG A 124 -7.33 -0.07 29.61
C ARG A 124 -6.08 0.04 30.47
N ILE A 125 -4.92 -0.01 29.82
CA ILE A 125 -3.60 0.05 30.47
C ILE A 125 -2.94 1.38 30.13
N TYR A 126 -2.44 2.08 31.15
CA TYR A 126 -1.67 3.31 30.99
C TYR A 126 -0.19 3.05 31.24
N ARG A 127 0.67 3.58 30.36
CA ARG A 127 2.13 3.66 30.57
C ARG A 127 2.61 5.05 30.16
N ASP A 128 3.06 5.84 31.13
CA ASP A 128 3.41 7.24 30.94
C ASP A 128 2.28 8.02 30.26
N ALA A 129 2.53 8.62 29.09
CA ALA A 129 1.53 9.36 28.30
C ALA A 129 0.72 8.47 27.33
N LEU A 130 0.93 7.15 27.36
CA LEU A 130 0.32 6.17 26.45
C LEU A 130 -0.85 5.44 27.13
N ALA A 131 -1.86 5.11 26.32
CA ALA A 131 -2.99 4.28 26.72
C ALA A 131 -3.17 3.15 25.68
N LEU A 132 -3.44 1.95 26.17
CA LEU A 132 -3.66 0.73 25.40
C LEU A 132 -4.98 0.09 25.82
N LEU A 133 -5.70 -0.51 24.88
CA LEU A 133 -6.86 -1.35 25.16
C LEU A 133 -6.46 -2.81 24.93
N GLU A 134 -6.58 -3.63 25.97
CA GLU A 134 -6.33 -5.06 25.96
C GLU A 134 -7.68 -5.80 25.96
N GLN A 135 -7.82 -6.80 25.10
CA GLN A 135 -9.01 -7.64 24.99
C GLN A 135 -8.56 -9.10 24.88
N GLY A 136 -8.83 -9.91 25.92
CA GLY A 136 -8.37 -11.30 26.02
C GLY A 136 -6.84 -11.45 25.92
N GLU A 137 -6.36 -12.56 25.35
CA GLU A 137 -4.92 -12.80 25.13
C GLU A 137 -4.38 -12.22 23.81
N ILE A 138 -5.22 -11.67 22.92
CA ILE A 138 -4.85 -11.56 21.48
C ILE A 138 -4.77 -10.14 20.91
N VAL A 139 -5.26 -9.07 21.54
CA VAL A 139 -5.19 -7.73 20.90
C VAL A 139 -4.24 -6.78 21.62
N ASN A 140 -2.95 -6.89 21.28
CA ASN A 140 -1.91 -5.91 21.63
C ASN A 140 -1.83 -4.81 20.56
N ILE A 141 -2.60 -3.72 20.69
CA ILE A 141 -2.38 -2.52 19.87
C ILE A 141 -1.28 -1.69 20.52
N LEU A 142 -0.02 -1.98 20.18
CA LEU A 142 1.16 -1.25 20.67
C LEU A 142 1.36 0.05 19.87
N LEU A 143 1.39 1.21 20.54
CA LEU A 143 1.69 2.51 19.92
C LEU A 143 3.06 3.04 20.35
N LYS A 144 3.95 3.24 19.37
CA LYS A 144 5.15 4.06 19.51
C LYS A 144 4.85 5.45 18.97
N ILE A 145 4.55 6.40 19.86
CA ILE A 145 4.43 7.81 19.48
C ILE A 145 5.85 8.37 19.38
N LYS A 146 6.32 8.64 18.17
CA LYS A 146 7.33 9.69 17.97
C LYS A 146 6.67 10.85 17.24
N ASN A 147 6.85 12.04 17.80
CA ASN A 147 6.48 13.36 17.26
C ASN A 147 7.25 13.73 15.98
N SER A 148 7.50 12.77 15.10
CA SER A 148 8.21 12.98 13.84
C SER A 148 7.42 12.30 12.75
N PHE A 149 6.96 13.10 11.78
CA PHE A 149 6.46 12.66 10.48
C PHE A 149 7.34 11.53 9.93
N LEU A 150 6.94 10.29 10.18
CA LEU A 150 7.48 9.11 9.51
C LEU A 150 6.29 8.18 9.22
N PRO A 151 6.17 7.70 7.98
CA PRO A 151 5.01 6.95 7.53
C PRO A 151 5.04 5.58 8.22
N THR A 152 4.29 5.43 9.30
CA THR A 152 4.16 4.15 9.99
C THR A 152 2.82 3.54 9.59
N LYS A 153 2.90 2.34 9.03
CA LYS A 153 1.83 1.58 8.38
C LYS A 153 0.54 1.58 9.20
N GLN A 154 -0.56 1.72 8.46
CA GLN A 154 -1.95 1.63 8.91
C GLN A 154 -2.15 0.48 9.89
N ILE A 155 -2.77 0.77 11.04
CA ILE A 155 -3.42 -0.26 11.85
C ILE A 155 -4.82 -0.41 11.27
N LEU A 156 -4.99 -1.38 10.38
CA LEU A 156 -6.31 -1.81 9.92
C LEU A 156 -6.93 -2.62 11.06
N ILE A 157 -7.95 -2.06 11.72
CA ILE A 157 -8.81 -2.84 12.62
C ILE A 157 -9.87 -3.46 11.71
N GLY A 158 -9.60 -4.68 11.24
CA GLY A 158 -10.65 -5.54 10.71
C GLY A 158 -11.50 -6.00 11.89
N LEU A 159 -12.78 -5.58 11.89
CA LEU A 159 -13.83 -6.29 12.61
C LEU A 159 -14.20 -7.55 11.80
#